data_AF-A0A238JJJ3-F1
#
_entry.id   AF-A0A238JJJ3-F1
#
_cell.length_a   1.000
_cell.length_b   1.000
_cell.length_c   1.000
_cell.angle_alpha   90.00
_cell.angle_beta   90.00
_cell.angle_gamma   90.00
#
_symmetry.space_group_name_H-M   'P 1'
#
loop_
_entity.id
_entity.type
_entity.pdbx_description
1 polymer ?
#
loop_
_entity_poly.entity_id
_entity_poly.type
_entity_poly.pdbx_seq_one_letter_code
_entity_poly.pdbx_strand_id
1 'polypeptide(L)'
;MTQQQTNSKPKRPAPLSLRLSDVERQQLAAQAGSLPLGSYIKSVVLADQAHQYRKTRKPPVAEQQLLAEILARLGESRTASNLNQIAKHLNQGTLIVDDELEADLKQAIAEVAWMRTTLMQALKGRP
;
A
#
# COMPACT_ATOMS: atom_id res chain seq x y z
N MET A 1 -37.51 -42.14 8.99
CA MET A 1 -36.25 -42.31 9.76
C MET A 1 -35.15 -41.55 9.04
N THR A 2 -34.87 -40.32 9.47
CA THR A 2 -33.85 -39.47 8.85
C THR A 2 -32.70 -39.35 9.83
N GLN A 3 -31.58 -40.01 9.50
CA GLN A 3 -30.36 -39.98 10.31
C GLN A 3 -29.69 -38.61 10.18
N GLN A 4 -29.50 -37.90 11.29
CA GLN A 4 -28.71 -36.68 11.35
C GLN A 4 -27.22 -37.05 11.40
N GLN A 5 -26.47 -36.69 10.37
CA GLN A 5 -25.00 -36.77 10.36
C GLN A 5 -24.43 -35.62 11.21
N THR A 6 -23.71 -35.96 12.28
CA THR A 6 -22.98 -34.99 13.09
C THR A 6 -21.62 -34.69 12.46
N ASN A 7 -21.56 -33.63 11.66
CA ASN A 7 -20.30 -33.11 11.13
C ASN A 7 -19.49 -32.43 12.25
N SER A 8 -18.75 -33.21 13.04
CA SER A 8 -17.87 -32.67 14.07
C SER A 8 -16.46 -32.41 13.51
N LYS A 9 -16.03 -31.15 13.54
CA LYS A 9 -14.67 -30.76 13.13
C LYS A 9 -13.65 -31.36 14.10
N PRO A 10 -12.50 -31.88 13.62
CA PRO A 10 -11.49 -32.47 14.50
C PRO A 10 -10.96 -31.43 15.49
N LYS A 11 -10.84 -31.82 16.77
CA LYS A 11 -10.25 -31.01 17.83
C LYS A 11 -8.78 -30.75 17.50
N ARG A 12 -8.39 -29.47 17.41
CA ARG A 12 -6.99 -29.10 17.22
C ARG A 12 -6.18 -29.47 18.47
N PRO A 13 -4.92 -29.92 18.32
CA PRO A 13 -4.05 -30.12 19.47
C PRO A 13 -3.87 -28.82 20.24
N ALA A 14 -3.69 -28.93 21.56
CA ALA A 14 -3.44 -27.78 22.41
C ALA A 14 -2.16 -27.04 21.97
N PRO A 15 -2.11 -25.70 22.10
CA PRO A 15 -0.91 -24.94 21.77
C PRO A 15 0.26 -25.31 22.70
N LEU A 16 1.48 -25.28 22.15
CA LEU A 16 2.69 -25.46 22.93
C LEU A 16 2.87 -24.28 23.90
N SER A 17 2.96 -24.58 25.19
CA SER A 17 3.29 -23.60 26.22
C SER A 17 4.78 -23.64 26.53
N LEU A 18 5.46 -22.50 26.35
CA LEU A 18 6.88 -22.34 26.64
C LEU A 18 7.04 -21.33 27.79
N ARG A 19 7.71 -21.74 28.87
CA ARG A 19 8.08 -20.82 29.95
C ARG A 19 9.32 -20.05 29.52
N LEU A 20 9.26 -18.73 29.68
CA LEU A 20 10.34 -17.80 29.40
C LEU A 20 10.46 -16.86 30.59
N SER A 21 11.69 -16.62 31.04
CA SER A 21 12.01 -15.47 31.89
C SER A 21 11.77 -14.16 31.13
N ASP A 22 11.68 -13.05 31.85
CA ASP A 22 11.45 -11.73 31.24
C ASP A 22 12.58 -11.36 30.27
N VAL A 23 13.83 -11.70 30.61
CA VAL A 23 15.02 -11.46 29.80
C VAL A 23 14.95 -12.24 28.48
N GLU A 24 14.64 -13.54 28.54
CA GLU A 24 14.50 -14.39 27.34
C GLU A 24 13.36 -13.91 26.44
N ARG A 25 12.23 -13.51 27.04
CA ARG A 25 11.09 -12.96 26.30
C ARG A 25 11.47 -11.68 25.57
N GLN A 26 12.21 -10.78 26.23
CA GLN A 26 12.65 -9.53 25.64
C GLN A 26 13.64 -9.75 24.49
N GLN A 27 14.60 -10.67 24.67
CA GLN A 27 15.55 -11.05 23.62
C GLN A 27 14.83 -11.62 22.39
N LEU A 28 13.88 -12.54 22.59
CA LEU A 28 13.10 -13.12 21.49
C LEU A 28 12.21 -12.07 20.81
N ALA A 29 11.64 -11.11 21.55
CA ALA A 29 10.85 -10.02 20.97
C ALA A 29 11.72 -9.08 20.10
N ALA A 30 12.93 -8.77 20.54
CA ALA A 30 13.87 -7.97 19.76
C ALA A 30 14.30 -8.68 18.47
N GLN A 31 14.58 -9.99 18.55
CA GLN A 31 14.93 -10.80 17.38
C GLN A 31 13.74 -11.00 16.42
N ALA A 32 12.51 -11.09 16.94
CA ALA A 32 11.30 -11.23 16.12
C ALA A 32 11.00 -9.98 15.29
N GLY A 33 11.42 -8.80 15.75
CA GLY A 33 11.18 -7.52 15.07
C GLY A 33 9.68 -7.26 14.90
N SER A 34 9.19 -7.34 13.66
CA SER A 34 7.76 -7.15 13.34
C SER A 34 6.93 -8.44 13.28
N LEU A 35 7.54 -9.61 13.51
CA LEU A 35 6.83 -10.89 13.51
C LEU A 35 6.19 -11.16 14.89
N PRO A 36 5.00 -11.76 14.95
CA PRO A 36 4.49 -12.32 16.20
C PRO A 36 5.47 -13.34 16.77
N LEU A 37 5.68 -13.31 18.08
CA LEU A 37 6.69 -14.13 18.77
C LEU A 37 6.59 -15.63 18.42
N GLY A 38 5.36 -16.18 18.38
CA GLY A 38 5.13 -17.57 18.01
C GLY A 38 5.48 -17.90 16.55
N SER A 39 5.30 -16.95 15.62
CA SER A 39 5.70 -17.12 14.22
C SER A 39 7.21 -17.06 14.08
N TYR A 40 7.87 -16.15 14.80
CA TYR A 40 9.32 -16.07 14.86
C TYR A 40 9.93 -17.37 15.42
N ILE A 41 9.45 -17.83 16.59
CA ILE A 41 9.92 -19.09 17.21
C ILE A 41 9.76 -20.27 16.24
N LYS A 42 8.62 -20.40 15.56
CA LYS A 42 8.43 -21.46 14.56
C LYS A 42 9.38 -21.34 13.37
N SER A 43 9.68 -20.12 12.91
CA SER A 43 10.63 -19.91 11.80
C SER A 43 12.05 -20.33 12.16
N VAL A 44 12.46 -20.17 13.42
CA VAL A 44 13.77 -20.62 13.92
C VAL A 44 13.79 -22.14 14.12
N VAL A 45 12.76 -22.70 14.78
CA VAL A 45 12.72 -24.12 15.16
C VAL A 45 12.44 -25.05 13.97
N LEU A 46 11.67 -24.57 12.97
CA LEU A 46 11.23 -25.38 11.83
C LEU A 46 11.86 -24.92 10.50
N ALA A 47 13.00 -24.22 10.54
CA ALA A 47 13.58 -23.47 9.42
C ALA A 47 13.62 -24.21 8.06
N ASP A 48 13.83 -25.53 8.03
CA ASP A 48 13.87 -26.33 6.79
C ASP A 48 12.47 -26.65 6.19
N GLN A 49 11.39 -26.51 6.97
CA GLN A 49 10.01 -26.76 6.53
C GLN A 49 9.02 -25.63 6.87
N ALA A 50 9.53 -24.50 7.39
CA ALA A 50 8.69 -23.39 7.81
C ALA A 50 7.99 -22.77 6.60
N HIS A 51 6.68 -22.98 6.51
CA HIS A 51 5.83 -22.21 5.59
C HIS A 51 6.10 -20.72 5.83
N GLN A 52 6.49 -19.99 4.78
CA GLN A 52 6.81 -18.57 4.86
C GLN A 52 5.66 -17.84 5.55
N TYR A 53 5.85 -17.46 6.82
CA TYR A 53 4.83 -16.78 7.60
C TYR A 53 4.54 -15.44 6.93
N ARG A 54 3.28 -15.24 6.54
CA ARG A 54 2.84 -14.01 5.89
C ARG A 54 3.12 -12.85 6.84
N LYS A 55 4.05 -11.97 6.47
CA LYS A 55 4.35 -10.75 7.23
C LYS A 55 3.06 -9.96 7.40
N THR A 56 2.73 -9.59 8.63
CA THR A 56 1.59 -8.70 8.92
C THR A 56 1.80 -7.41 8.14
N ARG A 57 0.80 -7.01 7.33
CA ARG A 57 0.82 -5.70 6.67
C ARG A 57 0.90 -4.64 7.76
N LYS A 58 2.02 -3.92 7.83
CA LYS A 58 2.14 -2.77 8.73
C LYS A 58 1.08 -1.74 8.32
N PRO A 59 0.40 -1.07 9.27
CA PRO A 59 -0.46 0.06 8.93
C PRO A 59 0.37 1.11 8.18
N PRO A 60 -0.26 1.86 7.25
CA PRO A 60 0.47 2.83 6.45
C PRO A 60 1.16 3.84 7.35
N VAL A 61 2.48 3.98 7.18
CA VAL A 61 3.29 5.01 7.83
C VAL A 61 2.69 6.39 7.48
N ALA A 62 2.80 7.40 8.35
CA ALA A 62 2.20 8.73 8.13
C ALA A 62 2.48 9.31 6.73
N GLU A 63 3.66 9.05 6.16
CA GLU A 63 4.01 9.37 4.77
C GLU A 63 3.05 8.78 3.73
N GLN A 64 2.61 7.53 3.90
CA GLN A 64 1.68 6.87 2.98
C GLN A 64 0.27 7.47 3.04
N GLN A 65 -0.14 8.01 4.19
CA GLN A 65 -1.42 8.70 4.35
C GLN A 65 -1.38 10.08 3.68
N LEU A 66 -0.33 10.87 3.94
CA LEU A 66 -0.10 12.16 3.27
C LEU A 66 -0.05 11.99 1.74
N LEU A 67 0.63 10.95 1.27
CA LEU A 67 0.75 10.65 -0.15
C LEU A 67 -0.59 10.22 -0.78
N ALA A 68 -1.39 9.43 -0.06
CA ALA A 68 -2.74 9.09 -0.49
C ALA A 68 -3.67 10.32 -0.56
N GLU A 69 -3.53 11.25 0.39
CA GLU A 69 -4.31 12.50 0.39
C GLU A 69 -3.92 13.43 -0.77
N ILE A 70 -2.61 13.58 -1.05
CA ILE A 70 -2.14 14.33 -2.21
C ILE A 70 -2.71 13.74 -3.51
N LEU A 71 -2.71 12.41 -3.64
CA LEU A 71 -3.29 11.74 -4.82
C LEU A 71 -4.81 11.93 -4.92
N ALA A 72 -5.53 11.86 -3.80
CA ALA A 72 -6.97 12.10 -3.79
C ALA A 72 -7.28 13.52 -4.26
N ARG A 73 -6.60 14.53 -3.70
CA ARG A 73 -6.76 15.93 -4.10
C ARG A 73 -6.37 16.18 -5.56
N LEU A 74 -5.34 15.50 -6.06
CA LEU A 74 -4.94 15.58 -7.46
C LEU A 74 -5.99 14.95 -8.39
N GLY A 75 -6.59 13.82 -7.99
CA GLY A 75 -7.69 13.18 -8.72
C GLY A 75 -8.98 13.98 -8.69
N GLU A 76 -9.25 14.70 -7.59
CA GLU A 76 -10.35 15.66 -7.48
C GLU A 76 -10.10 16.95 -8.27
N SER A 77 -8.85 17.25 -8.60
CA SER A 77 -8.53 18.41 -9.42
C SER A 77 -9.23 18.28 -10.77
N ARG A 78 -9.94 19.33 -11.17
CA ARG A 78 -10.79 19.32 -12.37
C ARG A 78 -9.98 19.41 -13.68
N THR A 79 -8.75 18.88 -13.71
CA THR A 79 -7.82 19.02 -14.84
C THR A 79 -8.42 18.54 -16.15
N ALA A 80 -9.07 17.37 -16.15
CA ALA A 80 -9.72 16.83 -17.35
C ALA A 80 -10.89 17.72 -17.85
N SER A 81 -11.67 18.28 -16.91
CA SER A 81 -12.76 19.20 -17.25
C SER A 81 -12.24 20.53 -17.79
N ASN A 82 -11.18 21.07 -17.21
CA ASN A 82 -10.53 22.30 -17.67
C ASN A 82 -9.91 22.11 -19.05
N LEU A 83 -9.23 20.97 -19.31
CA LEU A 83 -8.71 20.64 -20.63
C LEU A 83 -9.82 20.52 -21.68
N ASN A 84 -10.96 19.95 -21.31
CA ASN A 84 -12.12 19.86 -22.20
C ASN A 84 -12.73 21.24 -22.52
N GLN A 85 -12.71 22.18 -21.56
CA GLN A 85 -13.11 23.57 -21.78
C GLN A 85 -12.14 24.29 -22.72
N ILE A 86 -10.83 24.15 -22.50
CA ILE A 86 -9.80 24.72 -23.38
C ILE A 86 -9.95 24.18 -24.81
N ALA A 87 -10.10 22.87 -24.98
CA ALA A 87 -10.32 22.25 -26.29
C ALA A 87 -11.60 22.76 -26.97
N LYS A 88 -12.67 22.96 -26.20
CA LYS A 88 -13.92 23.55 -26.70
C LYS A 88 -13.71 25.00 -27.18
N HIS A 89 -13.00 25.83 -26.41
CA HIS A 89 -12.72 27.21 -26.80
C HIS A 89 -11.79 27.31 -28.02
N LEU A 90 -10.80 26.41 -28.12
CA LEU A 90 -9.94 26.24 -29.30
C LEU A 90 -10.76 25.85 -30.54
N ASN A 91 -11.61 24.82 -30.45
CA ASN A 91 -12.47 24.39 -31.56
C ASN A 91 -13.48 25.47 -31.99
N GLN A 92 -13.87 26.35 -31.07
CA GLN A 92 -14.76 27.48 -31.33
C GLN A 92 -14.02 28.71 -31.88
N GLY A 93 -12.69 28.67 -32.00
CA GLY A 93 -11.87 29.81 -32.43
C GLY A 93 -11.91 31.00 -31.47
N THR A 94 -12.34 30.77 -30.22
CA THR A 94 -12.47 31.83 -29.20
C THR A 94 -11.25 31.95 -28.30
N LEU A 95 -10.36 30.96 -28.33
CA LEU A 95 -9.06 31.02 -27.68
C LEU A 95 -7.99 31.28 -28.75
N ILE A 96 -7.39 32.46 -28.71
CA ILE A 96 -6.16 32.73 -29.46
C ILE A 96 -5.01 32.20 -28.61
N VAL A 97 -4.28 31.23 -29.16
CA VAL A 97 -3.06 30.70 -28.56
C VAL A 97 -1.91 31.34 -29.30
N ASP A 98 -1.17 32.21 -28.62
CA ASP A 98 0.10 32.73 -29.11
C ASP A 98 1.25 31.80 -28.71
N ASP A 99 2.43 32.04 -29.27
CA ASP A 99 3.60 31.18 -29.08
C ASP A 99 4.04 31.11 -27.61
N GLU A 100 3.83 32.20 -26.84
CA GLU A 100 4.16 32.29 -25.42
C GLU A 100 3.22 31.42 -24.58
N LEU A 101 1.91 31.54 -24.81
CA LEU A 101 0.90 30.72 -24.14
C LEU A 101 1.03 29.24 -24.52
N GLU A 102 1.39 28.92 -25.77
CA GLU A 102 1.65 27.54 -26.18
C GLU A 102 2.84 26.95 -25.41
N ALA A 103 3.91 27.72 -25.22
CA ALA A 103 5.08 27.30 -24.46
C ALA A 103 4.72 27.07 -22.98
N ASP A 104 3.99 27.99 -22.35
CA ASP A 104 3.54 27.89 -20.96
C ASP A 104 2.63 26.66 -20.74
N LEU A 105 1.72 26.39 -21.67
CA LEU A 105 0.85 25.22 -21.60
C LEU A 105 1.64 23.91 -21.73
N LYS A 106 2.59 23.83 -22.66
CA LYS A 106 3.46 22.65 -22.81
C LYS A 106 4.30 22.42 -21.55
N GLN A 107 4.84 23.49 -20.96
CA GLN A 107 5.62 23.43 -19.72
C GLN A 107 4.76 22.93 -18.55
N ALA A 108 3.56 23.50 -18.36
CA ALA A 108 2.64 23.08 -17.31
C ALA A 108 2.23 21.60 -17.45
N ILE A 109 1.95 21.14 -18.67
CA ILE A 109 1.65 19.72 -18.94
C ILE A 109 2.83 18.83 -18.55
N ALA A 110 4.05 19.22 -18.91
CA ALA A 110 5.26 18.48 -18.58
C ALA A 110 5.48 18.39 -17.06
N GLU A 111 5.28 19.48 -16.33
CA GLU A 111 5.41 19.53 -14.86
C GLU A 111 4.39 18.63 -14.17
N VAL A 112 3.12 18.64 -14.60
CA VAL A 112 2.07 17.76 -14.06
C VAL A 112 2.38 16.29 -14.36
N ALA A 113 2.83 15.97 -15.57
CA ALA A 113 3.22 14.61 -15.96
C ALA A 113 4.42 14.11 -15.14
N TRP A 114 5.41 14.99 -14.90
CA TRP A 114 6.56 14.71 -14.05
C TRP A 114 6.13 14.44 -12.61
N MET A 115 5.33 15.33 -12.00
CA MET A 115 4.82 15.15 -10.62
C MET A 115 4.08 13.81 -10.48
N ARG A 116 3.17 13.49 -11.41
CA ARG A 116 2.44 12.23 -11.40
C ARG A 116 3.36 11.02 -11.47
N THR A 117 4.36 11.06 -12.35
CA THR A 117 5.29 9.94 -12.56
C THR A 117 6.19 9.73 -11.34
N THR A 118 6.74 10.80 -10.79
CA THR A 118 7.58 10.79 -9.59
C THR A 118 6.81 10.24 -8.38
N LEU A 119 5.56 10.66 -8.16
CA LEU A 119 4.70 10.15 -7.09
C LEU A 119 4.40 8.65 -7.26
N MET A 120 4.09 8.21 -8.49
CA MET A 120 3.84 6.80 -8.80
C MET A 120 5.09 5.92 -8.61
N GLN A 121 6.28 6.43 -8.94
CA GLN A 121 7.55 5.73 -8.73
C GLN A 121 7.88 5.61 -7.24
N ALA A 122 7.74 6.70 -6.48
CA ALA A 122 7.92 6.71 -5.03
C ALA A 122 7.02 5.68 -4.31
N LEU A 123 5.83 5.41 -4.85
CA LEU A 123 4.90 4.39 -4.35
C LEU A 123 5.25 2.96 -4.75
N LYS A 124 5.80 2.74 -5.95
CA LYS A 124 6.19 1.41 -6.43
C LYS A 124 7.48 0.90 -5.78
N GLY A 125 8.31 1.78 -5.24
CA GLY A 125 9.57 1.45 -4.57
C GLY A 125 9.43 1.32 -3.05
N ARG A 126 8.96 0.16 -2.56
CA ARG A 126 9.36 -0.34 -1.22
C ARG A 126 9.09 -1.86 -1.11
N PRO A 127 10.08 -2.68 -0.70
CA PRO A 127 9.90 -4.11 -0.43
C PRO A 127 9.01 -4.40 0.79
#